data_AF-W2NE13-F1
#
_entry.id   AF-W2NE13-F1
#
_cell.length_a   1.000
_cell.length_b   1.000
_cell.length_c   1.000
_cell.angle_alpha   90.00
_cell.angle_beta   90.00
_cell.angle_gamma   90.00
#
_symmetry.space_group_name_H-M   'P 1'
#
loop_
_entity.id
_entity.type
_entity.pdbx_description
1 polymer ?
#
loop_
_entity_poly.entity_id
_entity_poly.type
_entity_poly.pdbx_seq_one_letter_code
_entity_poly.pdbx_strand_id
1 'polypeptide(L)'
;MVWLLLFAVLSGGWYHELVIAGKYPVGPNYYLGTCLDSAWVAQMEAQLGVSSKARDSSGRLINPLLQPALKYPRYTVDDPRTSSATAFSDSCIPKDNVFYGADQDADGNTRGNVKGTLVLDIGDWDTHWLSSLVVAILAEEVVGYKVSISVGGASADVTQRMSSARTGICTPTHLNAEVWSSGTISALRVYFNESFFVGGIGYFGLSGLYTTHELVLDGAAATPPYFPDYWMTYKMSDTLIDQLDVVSFKSDATFYPPAKNYCLDGILGCENYCSKSQACTERENAGNGKKCLVVAMMTPYFDQGYFQAVLSNLEIPAYFCFIGYGGVNRYAADAAANGKPVLFYHYEPDLFHIKHKGDFNRVFLPRTDPERVKLSTGNYGEHGYGNKTDNPVDVDYPSLPLTKFAASIVKDLPAGSLFSKISLADTDINSLMTEYVAVSSDTTEPSPYFRAACNWVKENYNTWSEWVDRLPLCTFEDHIISQVTGCGNDSSVRTIDFAWKSPNPGGAALPNDCDGGVSTLPETIATSRSCDWIFENRRTWTGWIDEKPACDSSFYHYSVSECASDSLRTVEYFWKLPNASHPQYSAECSGGDSLPESLTVDCEYMPT
;
A
#
# COMPACT_ATOMS: atom_id res chain seq x y z
N MET A 1 25.57 -9.89 -23.32
CA MET A 1 24.36 -9.66 -24.15
C MET A 1 24.00 -10.98 -24.80
N VAL A 2 23.15 -11.79 -24.17
CA VAL A 2 22.48 -13.00 -24.68
C VAL A 2 21.82 -13.67 -23.46
N TRP A 3 20.49 -13.82 -23.53
CA TRP A 3 19.58 -14.68 -22.74
C TRP A 3 19.07 -14.16 -21.38
N LEU A 4 18.00 -13.37 -21.46
CA LEU A 4 17.01 -13.06 -20.44
C LEU A 4 15.67 -13.52 -21.02
N LEU A 5 15.28 -14.78 -20.84
CA LEU A 5 13.98 -15.33 -21.26
C LEU A 5 13.81 -16.73 -20.66
N LEU A 6 13.36 -16.77 -19.40
CA LEU A 6 12.70 -17.91 -18.75
C LEU A 6 12.25 -17.44 -17.36
N PHE A 7 11.18 -16.64 -17.33
CA PHE A 7 10.44 -16.32 -16.11
C PHE A 7 9.00 -16.76 -16.34
N ALA A 8 8.63 -17.86 -15.70
CA ALA A 8 7.25 -18.30 -15.51
C ALA A 8 7.20 -18.94 -14.12
N VAL A 9 6.80 -18.15 -13.13
CA VAL A 9 6.61 -18.58 -11.75
C VAL A 9 5.15 -19.01 -11.61
N LEU A 10 4.95 -20.25 -11.14
CA LEU A 10 3.67 -20.74 -10.66
C LEU A 10 3.88 -21.17 -9.21
N SER A 11 3.46 -20.32 -8.28
CA SER A 11 3.23 -20.64 -6.86
C SER A 11 1.72 -20.82 -6.69
N GLY A 12 1.30 -21.90 -6.04
CA GLY A 12 -0.10 -22.28 -5.93
C GLY A 12 -0.88 -21.42 -4.93
N GLY A 13 -2.07 -21.02 -5.37
CA GLY A 13 -3.11 -20.34 -4.61
C GLY A 13 -3.89 -19.52 -5.62
N TRP A 14 -5.15 -19.88 -5.87
CA TRP A 14 -6.00 -19.53 -7.02
C TRP A 14 -5.89 -20.49 -8.21
N TYR A 15 -6.98 -21.26 -8.38
CA TYR A 15 -7.38 -21.81 -9.65
C TYR A 15 -7.43 -20.64 -10.66
N HIS A 16 -6.53 -20.64 -11.65
CA HIS A 16 -6.78 -19.91 -12.87
C HIS A 16 -7.99 -20.56 -13.55
N GLU A 17 -9.21 -20.12 -13.20
CA GLU A 17 -10.32 -20.29 -14.11
C GLU A 17 -9.89 -19.71 -15.46
N LEU A 18 -10.06 -20.50 -16.52
CA LEU A 18 -9.86 -20.02 -17.87
C LEU A 18 -10.55 -18.67 -18.00
N VAL A 19 -9.79 -17.64 -18.36
CA VAL A 19 -10.34 -16.38 -18.86
C VAL A 19 -11.21 -16.75 -20.06
N ILE A 20 -12.52 -16.89 -19.81
CA ILE A 20 -13.51 -16.92 -20.88
C ILE A 20 -13.35 -15.55 -21.55
N ALA A 21 -13.10 -15.53 -22.85
CA ALA A 21 -12.90 -14.29 -23.59
C ALA A 21 -14.01 -13.27 -23.23
N GLY A 22 -13.63 -12.16 -22.59
CA GLY A 22 -14.54 -11.10 -22.16
C GLY A 22 -14.96 -11.09 -20.69
N LYS A 23 -14.46 -11.98 -19.82
CA LYS A 23 -14.67 -11.91 -18.35
C LYS A 23 -13.36 -11.82 -17.57
N TYR A 24 -13.28 -10.88 -16.64
CA TYR A 24 -12.16 -10.65 -15.74
C TYR A 24 -12.49 -11.17 -14.34
N PRO A 25 -11.55 -11.83 -13.64
CA PRO A 25 -11.77 -12.25 -12.26
C PRO A 25 -12.04 -11.03 -11.37
N VAL A 26 -12.97 -11.19 -10.42
CA VAL A 26 -13.28 -10.14 -9.44
C VAL A 26 -12.25 -10.17 -8.32
N GLY A 27 -11.60 -9.04 -8.08
CA GLY A 27 -10.55 -8.91 -7.05
C GLY A 27 -11.12 -8.67 -5.65
N PRO A 28 -10.30 -8.83 -4.60
CA PRO A 28 -10.72 -8.54 -3.23
C PRO A 28 -11.04 -7.05 -2.98
N ASN A 29 -10.57 -6.14 -3.83
CA ASN A 29 -10.92 -4.73 -3.78
C ASN A 29 -12.42 -4.48 -4.08
N TYR A 30 -13.15 -5.45 -4.64
CA TYR A 30 -14.62 -5.39 -4.75
C TYR A 30 -15.32 -5.24 -3.39
N TYR A 31 -14.72 -5.76 -2.31
CA TYR A 31 -15.30 -5.70 -0.96
C TYR A 31 -14.92 -4.43 -0.19
N LEU A 32 -14.05 -3.57 -0.75
CA LEU A 32 -13.73 -2.30 -0.10
C LEU A 32 -14.98 -1.41 0.01
N GLY A 33 -15.08 -0.69 1.12
CA GLY A 33 -16.27 0.08 1.48
C GLY A 33 -17.29 -0.71 2.31
N THR A 34 -16.99 -1.97 2.65
CA THR A 34 -17.88 -2.85 3.43
C THR A 34 -17.30 -3.30 4.75
N CYS A 35 -16.02 -3.03 5.03
CA CYS A 35 -15.40 -3.48 6.26
C CYS A 35 -15.94 -2.69 7.47
N LEU A 36 -15.64 -1.41 7.58
CA LEU A 36 -16.06 -0.57 8.69
C LEU A 36 -17.54 -0.19 8.54
N ASP A 37 -18.40 -0.76 9.38
CA ASP A 37 -19.84 -0.56 9.30
C ASP A 37 -20.38 0.18 10.54
N SER A 38 -21.68 0.53 10.51
CA SER A 38 -22.32 1.22 11.65
C SER A 38 -22.39 0.37 12.92
N ALA A 39 -22.40 -0.96 12.80
CA ALA A 39 -22.42 -1.85 13.96
C ALA A 39 -21.05 -1.86 14.65
N TRP A 40 -19.96 -1.89 13.87
CA TRP A 40 -18.60 -1.72 14.38
C TRP A 40 -18.43 -0.37 15.08
N VAL A 41 -18.91 0.74 14.50
CA VAL A 41 -18.85 2.05 15.17
C VAL A 41 -19.56 2.03 16.52
N ALA A 42 -20.80 1.51 16.57
CA ALA A 42 -21.56 1.44 17.81
C ALA A 42 -20.88 0.56 18.87
N GLN A 43 -20.26 -0.54 18.45
CA GLN A 43 -19.47 -1.41 19.32
C GLN A 43 -18.27 -0.66 19.90
N MET A 44 -17.51 0.05 19.06
CA MET A 44 -16.32 0.79 19.48
C MET A 44 -16.65 1.98 20.37
N GLU A 45 -17.73 2.73 20.09
CA GLU A 45 -18.22 3.79 20.98
C GLU A 45 -18.51 3.25 22.39
N ALA A 46 -19.17 2.09 22.46
CA ALA A 46 -19.49 1.43 23.74
C ALA A 46 -18.24 0.93 24.47
N GLN A 47 -17.29 0.31 23.74
CA GLN A 47 -16.06 -0.23 24.32
C GLN A 47 -15.12 0.87 24.84
N LEU A 48 -15.00 1.98 24.11
CA LEU A 48 -14.08 3.07 24.45
C LEU A 48 -14.74 4.13 25.35
N GLY A 49 -16.06 4.12 25.50
CA GLY A 49 -16.79 5.15 26.25
C GLY A 49 -16.70 6.53 25.60
N VAL A 50 -16.63 6.59 24.27
CA VAL A 50 -16.50 7.83 23.49
C VAL A 50 -17.64 7.94 22.48
N SER A 51 -17.80 9.12 21.87
CA SER A 51 -18.71 9.30 20.74
C SER A 51 -17.96 9.68 19.46
N SER A 52 -18.36 9.04 18.37
CA SER A 52 -18.03 9.35 16.97
C SER A 52 -18.52 10.74 16.54
N LYS A 53 -19.51 11.31 17.24
CA LYS A 53 -20.14 12.60 16.90
C LYS A 53 -19.67 13.75 17.77
N ALA A 54 -18.87 13.48 18.81
CA ALA A 54 -18.37 14.51 19.70
C ALA A 54 -17.44 15.46 18.95
N ARG A 55 -17.63 16.77 19.16
CA ARG A 55 -16.83 17.83 18.53
C ARG A 55 -16.09 18.66 19.59
N ASP A 56 -14.91 19.15 19.21
CA ASP A 56 -14.12 20.07 20.03
C ASP A 56 -14.59 21.54 19.88
N SER A 57 -13.89 22.48 20.51
CA SER A 57 -14.21 23.91 20.48
C SER A 57 -14.04 24.55 19.09
N SER A 58 -13.28 23.91 18.19
CA SER A 58 -13.14 24.33 16.80
C SER A 58 -14.18 23.65 15.90
N GLY A 59 -15.12 22.89 16.48
CA GLY A 59 -16.14 22.16 15.75
C GLY A 59 -15.59 20.93 15.02
N ARG A 60 -14.37 20.46 15.30
CA ARG A 60 -13.79 19.26 14.67
C ARG A 60 -14.19 18.01 15.44
N LEU A 61 -14.37 16.88 14.75
CA LEU A 61 -14.62 15.59 15.38
C LEU A 61 -13.45 15.20 16.30
N ILE A 62 -13.78 14.81 17.52
CA ILE A 62 -12.79 14.32 18.51
C ILE A 62 -12.27 12.95 18.10
N ASN A 63 -13.14 12.10 17.55
CA ASN A 63 -12.85 10.73 17.08
C ASN A 63 -13.18 10.59 15.58
N PRO A 64 -12.44 11.29 14.68
CA PRO A 64 -12.82 11.42 13.27
C PRO A 64 -12.71 10.11 12.47
N LEU A 65 -12.03 9.11 13.01
CA LEU A 65 -11.82 7.81 12.37
C LEU A 65 -12.83 6.75 12.85
N LEU A 66 -13.62 7.08 13.87
CA LEU A 66 -14.67 6.20 14.39
C LEU A 66 -15.96 6.39 13.58
N GLN A 67 -15.90 6.03 12.31
CA GLN A 67 -17.01 6.19 11.35
C GLN A 67 -17.12 4.96 10.46
N PRO A 68 -18.32 4.69 9.88
CA PRO A 68 -18.42 3.69 8.83
C PRO A 68 -17.56 4.09 7.63
N ALA A 69 -17.28 3.12 6.76
CA ALA A 69 -16.52 3.32 5.55
C ALA A 69 -17.01 4.54 4.77
N LEU A 70 -16.05 5.34 4.30
CA LEU A 70 -16.35 6.53 3.52
C LEU A 70 -17.12 6.15 2.26
N LYS A 71 -18.30 6.73 2.12
CA LYS A 71 -19.15 6.55 0.94
C LYS A 71 -18.58 7.22 -0.31
N TYR A 72 -17.88 8.33 -0.12
CA TYR A 72 -17.36 9.15 -1.21
C TYR A 72 -15.85 9.30 -1.06
N PRO A 73 -15.07 9.16 -2.15
CA PRO A 73 -13.65 9.44 -2.11
C PRO A 73 -13.42 10.93 -1.80
N ARG A 74 -12.34 11.21 -1.09
CA ARG A 74 -11.82 12.55 -0.78
C ARG A 74 -10.68 12.96 -1.70
N TYR A 75 -9.89 11.99 -2.12
CA TYR A 75 -8.64 12.21 -2.84
C TYR A 75 -8.56 11.34 -4.09
N THR A 76 -7.87 11.87 -5.10
CA THR A 76 -7.46 11.14 -6.31
C THR A 76 -5.94 11.15 -6.42
N VAL A 77 -5.39 10.18 -7.15
CA VAL A 77 -3.98 10.21 -7.56
C VAL A 77 -3.92 10.61 -9.03
N ASP A 78 -3.52 11.85 -9.28
CA ASP A 78 -3.42 12.41 -10.63
C ASP A 78 -2.13 11.94 -11.32
N ASP A 79 -2.07 10.65 -11.64
CA ASP A 79 -0.94 10.02 -12.33
C ASP A 79 -1.18 9.96 -13.86
N PRO A 80 -0.33 10.61 -14.68
CA PRO A 80 -0.41 10.50 -16.13
C PRO A 80 -0.25 9.07 -16.66
N ARG A 81 0.48 8.21 -15.94
CA ARG A 81 0.74 6.82 -16.33
C ARG A 81 -0.53 5.98 -16.23
N THR A 82 -1.30 6.12 -15.15
CA THR A 82 -2.58 5.43 -14.97
C THR A 82 -3.69 6.02 -15.86
N SER A 83 -3.52 7.26 -16.32
CA SER A 83 -4.43 7.89 -17.28
C SER A 83 -4.21 7.44 -18.74
N SER A 84 -3.15 6.68 -19.02
CA SER A 84 -2.87 6.16 -20.37
C SER A 84 -3.89 5.09 -20.78
N ALA A 85 -4.41 5.19 -22.00
CA ALA A 85 -5.33 4.19 -22.56
C ALA A 85 -4.69 2.81 -22.77
N THR A 86 -3.35 2.72 -22.74
CA THR A 86 -2.60 1.46 -22.90
C THR A 86 -2.16 0.85 -21.57
N ALA A 87 -2.20 1.61 -20.47
CA ALA A 87 -1.89 1.07 -19.17
C ALA A 87 -2.96 0.02 -18.80
N PHE A 88 -2.51 -1.10 -18.25
CA PHE A 88 -3.36 -2.22 -17.85
C PHE A 88 -4.21 -2.86 -18.97
N SER A 89 -3.87 -2.65 -20.25
CA SER A 89 -4.50 -3.39 -21.34
C SER A 89 -3.96 -4.83 -21.45
N ASP A 90 -4.75 -5.73 -22.05
CA ASP A 90 -4.35 -7.13 -22.28
C ASP A 90 -3.05 -7.27 -23.08
N SER A 91 -2.76 -6.28 -23.93
CA SER A 91 -1.54 -6.22 -24.74
C SER A 91 -0.31 -5.69 -23.98
N CYS A 92 -0.51 -5.03 -22.84
CA CYS A 92 0.55 -4.41 -22.05
C CYS A 92 0.87 -5.20 -20.78
N ILE A 93 -0.16 -5.73 -20.09
CA ILE A 93 0.04 -6.53 -18.87
C ILE A 93 0.73 -7.86 -19.24
N PRO A 94 1.80 -8.26 -18.52
CA PRO A 94 2.39 -9.59 -18.66
C PRO A 94 1.36 -10.71 -18.46
N LYS A 95 1.46 -11.82 -19.19
CA LYS A 95 0.44 -12.89 -19.19
C LYS A 95 0.09 -13.45 -17.81
N ASP A 96 1.06 -13.47 -16.89
CA ASP A 96 0.90 -14.05 -15.55
C ASP A 96 0.49 -12.98 -14.51
N ASN A 97 0.34 -11.72 -14.92
CA ASN A 97 -0.06 -10.63 -14.04
C ASN A 97 -1.56 -10.39 -14.13
N VAL A 98 -2.15 -9.92 -13.03
CA VAL A 98 -3.58 -9.60 -12.94
C VAL A 98 -3.76 -8.17 -12.46
N PHE A 99 -4.79 -7.50 -12.97
CA PHE A 99 -5.16 -6.16 -12.52
C PHE A 99 -6.64 -6.12 -12.17
N TYR A 100 -6.91 -5.59 -10.98
CA TYR A 100 -8.24 -5.34 -10.44
C TYR A 100 -8.41 -3.83 -10.22
N GLY A 101 -9.15 -3.17 -11.11
CA GLY A 101 -9.50 -1.77 -11.01
C GLY A 101 -10.57 -1.50 -9.96
N ALA A 102 -10.68 -0.25 -9.54
CA ALA A 102 -11.73 0.18 -8.62
C ALA A 102 -13.11 0.10 -9.29
N ASP A 103 -14.16 -0.13 -8.48
CA ASP A 103 -15.55 -0.20 -8.94
C ASP A 103 -15.78 -1.22 -10.07
N GLN A 104 -15.01 -2.32 -10.08
CA GLN A 104 -15.22 -3.45 -10.96
C GLN A 104 -16.62 -4.06 -10.72
N ASP A 105 -17.32 -4.41 -11.79
CA ASP A 105 -18.62 -5.04 -11.68
C ASP A 105 -18.52 -6.49 -11.16
N ALA A 106 -19.53 -6.92 -10.41
CA ALA A 106 -19.57 -8.25 -9.77
C ALA A 106 -19.56 -9.42 -10.78
N ASP A 107 -19.94 -9.16 -12.02
CA ASP A 107 -19.98 -10.16 -13.10
C ASP A 107 -18.64 -10.27 -13.85
N GLY A 108 -17.69 -9.38 -13.55
CA GLY A 108 -16.37 -9.33 -14.17
C GLY A 108 -16.36 -8.85 -15.62
N ASN A 109 -17.37 -8.12 -16.08
CA ASN A 109 -17.45 -7.67 -17.48
C ASN A 109 -16.41 -6.60 -17.82
N THR A 110 -15.92 -5.88 -16.80
CA THR A 110 -14.86 -4.87 -16.93
C THR A 110 -13.70 -5.17 -15.99
N ARG A 111 -12.55 -4.56 -16.23
CA ARG A 111 -11.41 -4.55 -15.29
C ARG A 111 -11.59 -3.53 -14.16
N GLY A 112 -12.66 -2.72 -14.17
CA GLY A 112 -12.79 -1.55 -13.30
C GLY A 112 -11.98 -0.34 -13.76
N ASN A 113 -12.02 0.72 -12.95
CA ASN A 113 -11.38 2.01 -13.19
C ASN A 113 -9.97 2.05 -12.58
N VAL A 114 -9.03 2.69 -13.28
CA VAL A 114 -7.67 2.93 -12.77
C VAL A 114 -7.30 4.42 -12.70
N LYS A 115 -7.96 5.25 -13.51
CA LYS A 115 -7.68 6.69 -13.54
C LYS A 115 -8.10 7.32 -12.21
N GLY A 116 -7.18 8.02 -11.58
CA GLY A 116 -7.42 8.71 -10.29
C GLY A 116 -7.38 7.78 -9.08
N THR A 117 -7.15 6.47 -9.24
CA THR A 117 -7.12 5.51 -8.14
C THR A 117 -5.71 5.36 -7.56
N LEU A 118 -5.65 4.92 -6.31
CA LEU A 118 -4.43 4.48 -5.67
C LEU A 118 -4.16 3.01 -6.02
N VAL A 119 -3.18 2.76 -6.89
CA VAL A 119 -2.78 1.41 -7.30
C VAL A 119 -1.77 0.78 -6.32
N LEU A 120 -2.15 -0.32 -5.68
CA LEU A 120 -1.28 -1.17 -4.87
C LEU A 120 -0.65 -2.28 -5.71
N ASP A 121 0.65 -2.48 -5.55
CA ASP A 121 1.45 -3.55 -6.15
C ASP A 121 1.55 -4.73 -5.19
N ILE A 122 0.97 -5.87 -5.56
CA ILE A 122 0.84 -7.05 -4.69
C ILE A 122 1.62 -8.25 -5.26
N GLY A 123 2.43 -8.88 -4.42
CA GLY A 123 3.14 -10.13 -4.74
C GLY A 123 2.23 -11.36 -4.77
N ASP A 124 2.75 -12.51 -5.21
CA ASP A 124 2.01 -13.77 -5.28
C ASP A 124 2.09 -14.61 -3.99
N TRP A 125 2.34 -13.99 -2.83
CA TRP A 125 2.47 -14.66 -1.54
C TRP A 125 1.55 -14.07 -0.45
N ASP A 126 1.17 -14.89 0.53
CA ASP A 126 0.02 -14.62 1.41
C ASP A 126 0.22 -13.40 2.32
N THR A 127 1.41 -13.18 2.87
CA THR A 127 1.70 -12.02 3.74
C THR A 127 1.62 -10.70 2.99
N HIS A 128 1.96 -10.70 1.71
CA HIS A 128 1.84 -9.54 0.84
C HIS A 128 0.38 -9.15 0.65
N TRP A 129 -0.47 -10.14 0.35
CA TRP A 129 -1.91 -9.95 0.24
C TRP A 129 -2.52 -9.41 1.53
N LEU A 130 -2.21 -10.03 2.67
CA LEU A 130 -2.77 -9.64 3.96
C LEU A 130 -2.35 -8.23 4.37
N SER A 131 -1.05 -7.91 4.29
CA SER A 131 -0.54 -6.58 4.62
C SER A 131 -1.09 -5.51 3.67
N SER A 132 -1.11 -5.78 2.36
CA SER A 132 -1.62 -4.84 1.36
C SER A 132 -3.12 -4.58 1.49
N LEU A 133 -3.92 -5.58 1.88
CA LEU A 133 -5.36 -5.38 2.09
C LEU A 133 -5.68 -4.58 3.35
N VAL A 134 -4.85 -4.67 4.41
CA VAL A 134 -4.94 -3.71 5.53
C VAL A 134 -4.71 -2.29 5.02
N VAL A 135 -3.68 -2.08 4.18
CA VAL A 135 -3.46 -0.75 3.55
C VAL A 135 -4.64 -0.34 2.69
N ALA A 136 -5.19 -1.25 1.88
CA ALA A 136 -6.31 -0.97 0.98
C ALA A 136 -7.57 -0.52 1.73
N ILE A 137 -7.93 -1.24 2.81
CA ILE A 137 -9.08 -0.90 3.66
C ILE A 137 -8.90 0.49 4.27
N LEU A 138 -7.75 0.78 4.87
CA LEU A 138 -7.49 2.09 5.47
C LEU A 138 -7.47 3.21 4.41
N ALA A 139 -6.86 2.96 3.25
CA ALA A 139 -6.80 3.94 2.17
C ALA A 139 -8.18 4.26 1.61
N GLU A 140 -9.05 3.26 1.41
CA GLU A 140 -10.38 3.47 0.82
C GLU A 140 -11.43 3.88 1.83
N GLU A 141 -11.55 3.15 2.93
CA GLU A 141 -12.65 3.32 3.86
C GLU A 141 -12.42 4.44 4.87
N VAL A 142 -11.18 4.86 5.11
CA VAL A 142 -10.83 5.85 6.15
C VAL A 142 -10.20 7.12 5.57
N VAL A 143 -9.18 6.98 4.72
CA VAL A 143 -8.51 8.14 4.11
C VAL A 143 -9.34 8.72 2.97
N GLY A 144 -9.95 7.87 2.14
CA GLY A 144 -10.85 8.27 1.06
C GLY A 144 -10.21 8.28 -0.32
N TYR A 145 -9.32 7.34 -0.62
CA TYR A 145 -8.93 7.02 -1.99
C TYR A 145 -9.84 5.95 -2.58
N LYS A 146 -9.92 5.84 -3.91
CA LYS A 146 -10.33 4.58 -4.53
C LYS A 146 -9.11 3.71 -4.76
N VAL A 147 -9.17 2.42 -4.47
CA VAL A 147 -8.02 1.52 -4.56
C VAL A 147 -8.15 0.55 -5.74
N SER A 148 -7.06 0.40 -6.47
CA SER A 148 -6.87 -0.65 -7.47
C SER A 148 -5.69 -1.52 -7.10
N ILE A 149 -5.68 -2.76 -7.58
CA ILE A 149 -4.68 -3.77 -7.24
C ILE A 149 -4.03 -4.29 -8.53
N SER A 150 -2.70 -4.24 -8.58
CA SER A 150 -1.88 -4.88 -9.60
C SER A 150 -1.12 -6.04 -8.96
N VAL A 151 -1.34 -7.26 -9.44
CA VAL A 151 -0.75 -8.48 -8.88
C VAL A 151 0.33 -9.03 -9.80
N GLY A 152 1.44 -9.44 -9.19
CA GLY A 152 2.54 -10.16 -9.83
C GLY A 152 3.72 -9.27 -10.22
N GLY A 153 4.48 -9.73 -11.21
CA GLY A 153 5.75 -9.13 -11.61
C GLY A 153 6.91 -9.45 -10.65
N ALA A 154 8.14 -9.35 -11.15
CA ALA A 154 9.31 -9.67 -10.36
C ALA A 154 9.54 -8.65 -9.23
N SER A 155 9.98 -9.12 -8.06
CA SER A 155 10.33 -8.28 -6.91
C SER A 155 11.45 -7.28 -7.22
N ALA A 156 12.36 -7.63 -8.14
CA ALA A 156 13.43 -6.74 -8.59
C ALA A 156 12.92 -5.56 -9.46
N ASP A 157 11.70 -5.64 -10.00
CA ASP A 157 11.10 -4.63 -10.87
C ASP A 157 10.07 -3.74 -10.14
N VAL A 158 9.94 -3.85 -8.81
CA VAL A 158 8.97 -3.07 -8.03
C VAL A 158 9.11 -1.56 -8.28
N THR A 159 10.32 -1.00 -8.17
CA THR A 159 10.52 0.44 -8.40
C THR A 159 10.47 0.81 -9.88
N GLN A 160 10.65 -0.16 -10.78
CA GLN A 160 10.44 0.04 -12.21
C GLN A 160 8.95 0.24 -12.50
N ARG A 161 8.06 -0.54 -11.88
CA ARG A 161 6.59 -0.33 -11.95
C ARG A 161 6.16 1.01 -11.35
N MET A 162 6.90 1.53 -10.37
CA MET A 162 6.70 2.87 -9.80
C MET A 162 7.28 4.02 -10.63
N SER A 163 7.98 3.72 -11.73
CA SER A 163 8.56 4.73 -12.63
C SER A 163 7.75 4.91 -13.92
N SER A 164 8.08 5.93 -14.72
CA SER A 164 7.56 6.13 -16.07
C SER A 164 8.22 5.24 -17.15
N ALA A 165 9.06 4.28 -16.75
CA ALA A 165 9.86 3.47 -17.66
C ALA A 165 9.49 1.97 -17.61
N ARG A 166 9.71 1.29 -18.75
CA ARG A 166 9.59 -0.18 -18.89
C ARG A 166 8.26 -0.71 -18.34
N THR A 167 8.28 -1.58 -17.32
CA THR A 167 7.06 -2.16 -16.75
C THR A 167 6.12 -1.11 -16.17
N GLY A 168 6.62 0.04 -15.69
CA GLY A 168 5.78 1.15 -15.24
C GLY A 168 5.00 1.88 -16.34
N ILE A 169 5.24 1.57 -17.62
CA ILE A 169 4.40 2.03 -18.75
C ILE A 169 3.12 1.18 -18.83
N CYS A 170 3.22 -0.12 -18.54
CA CYS A 170 2.12 -1.07 -18.68
C CYS A 170 1.37 -1.34 -17.38
N THR A 171 2.09 -1.41 -16.26
CA THR A 171 1.55 -1.69 -14.94
C THR A 171 2.05 -0.66 -13.92
N PRO A 172 1.71 0.65 -14.09
CA PRO A 172 2.12 1.69 -13.15
C PRO A 172 1.50 1.47 -11.77
N THR A 173 2.32 1.47 -10.73
CA THR A 173 1.87 1.29 -9.34
C THR A 173 2.34 2.44 -8.43
N HIS A 174 1.70 2.57 -7.26
CA HIS A 174 2.00 3.64 -6.30
C HIS A 174 2.63 3.16 -4.99
N LEU A 175 2.29 1.95 -4.52
CA LEU A 175 2.84 1.37 -3.30
C LEU A 175 3.07 -0.11 -3.46
N ASN A 176 4.20 -0.60 -2.97
CA ASN A 176 4.39 -2.01 -2.61
C ASN A 176 4.65 -2.07 -1.10
N ALA A 177 3.79 -2.80 -0.37
CA ALA A 177 3.81 -2.84 1.09
C ALA A 177 4.88 -3.80 1.67
N GLU A 178 5.34 -4.76 0.88
CA GLU A 178 6.25 -5.81 1.35
C GLU A 178 7.28 -6.17 0.28
N VAL A 179 8.50 -5.63 0.42
CA VAL A 179 9.64 -5.89 -0.47
C VAL A 179 10.78 -6.52 0.31
N TRP A 180 11.15 -7.72 -0.10
CA TRP A 180 12.38 -8.41 0.28
C TRP A 180 13.56 -7.78 -0.47
N SER A 181 14.17 -6.77 0.15
CA SER A 181 15.19 -5.92 -0.50
C SER A 181 16.61 -6.50 -0.47
N SER A 182 16.84 -7.55 0.31
CA SER A 182 18.12 -8.26 0.33
C SER A 182 18.44 -8.83 -1.05
N GLY A 183 19.66 -8.59 -1.54
CA GLY A 183 20.10 -8.99 -2.89
C GLY A 183 19.50 -8.20 -4.06
N THR A 184 18.36 -7.51 -3.88
CA THR A 184 17.67 -6.79 -4.97
C THR A 184 17.84 -5.26 -4.92
N ILE A 185 18.34 -4.70 -3.80
CA ILE A 185 18.40 -3.25 -3.59
C ILE A 185 19.13 -2.47 -4.70
N SER A 186 20.18 -3.04 -5.30
CA SER A 186 20.92 -2.39 -6.39
C SER A 186 20.06 -2.24 -7.64
N ALA A 187 19.21 -3.22 -7.95
CA ALA A 187 18.24 -3.14 -9.04
C ALA A 187 17.14 -2.12 -8.74
N LEU A 188 16.63 -2.11 -7.49
CA LEU A 188 15.58 -1.18 -7.07
C LEU A 188 16.06 0.28 -7.16
N ARG A 189 17.31 0.56 -6.77
CA ARG A 189 17.92 1.91 -6.78
C ARG A 189 17.95 2.59 -8.14
N VAL A 190 17.88 1.84 -9.24
CA VAL A 190 17.92 2.40 -10.61
C VAL A 190 16.79 3.40 -10.86
N TYR A 191 15.64 3.23 -10.18
CA TYR A 191 14.42 4.02 -10.42
C TYR A 191 14.06 4.96 -9.25
N PHE A 192 15.00 5.26 -8.36
CA PHE A 192 14.78 6.13 -7.19
C PHE A 192 14.58 7.62 -7.53
N ASN A 193 14.76 8.01 -8.80
CA ASN A 193 14.37 9.34 -9.28
C ASN A 193 12.84 9.53 -9.29
N GLU A 194 12.08 8.44 -9.40
CA GLU A 194 10.62 8.43 -9.51
C GLU A 194 9.96 7.55 -8.45
N SER A 195 10.74 6.89 -7.60
CA SER A 195 10.27 6.09 -6.47
C SER A 195 11.12 6.38 -5.24
N PHE A 196 10.63 6.04 -4.05
CA PHE A 196 11.38 6.22 -2.82
C PHE A 196 11.16 5.07 -1.85
N PHE A 197 12.17 4.84 -1.02
CA PHE A 197 12.10 3.98 0.14
C PHE A 197 11.25 4.66 1.22
N VAL A 198 10.13 4.04 1.58
CA VAL A 198 9.19 4.60 2.56
C VAL A 198 9.62 4.26 4.00
N GLY A 199 10.18 3.07 4.21
CA GLY A 199 10.50 2.53 5.53
C GLY A 199 10.24 1.03 5.62
N GLY A 200 10.36 0.45 6.81
CA GLY A 200 9.95 -0.94 7.07
C GLY A 200 8.43 -1.08 7.21
N ILE A 201 7.88 -2.23 6.82
CA ILE A 201 6.47 -2.57 7.08
C ILE A 201 6.23 -2.95 8.55
N GLY A 202 7.28 -3.29 9.30
CA GLY A 202 7.24 -3.50 10.75
C GLY A 202 7.67 -4.91 11.18
N TYR A 203 7.26 -5.94 10.45
CA TYR A 203 7.67 -7.33 10.67
C TYR A 203 8.93 -7.70 9.86
N PHE A 204 9.54 -8.81 10.25
CA PHE A 204 10.81 -9.25 9.70
C PHE A 204 10.66 -10.55 8.91
N GLY A 205 11.35 -10.61 7.78
CA GLY A 205 11.56 -11.81 7.00
C GLY A 205 12.79 -12.57 7.48
N LEU A 206 12.73 -13.89 7.40
CA LEU A 206 13.79 -14.77 7.83
C LEU A 206 13.78 -16.05 7.00
N SER A 207 14.93 -16.42 6.45
CA SER A 207 15.11 -17.72 5.81
C SER A 207 15.93 -18.65 6.70
N GLY A 208 15.73 -19.95 6.57
CA GLY A 208 16.42 -20.92 7.41
C GLY A 208 16.31 -22.36 6.93
N LEU A 209 17.01 -23.23 7.65
CA LEU A 209 16.82 -24.67 7.56
C LEU A 209 15.96 -25.13 8.72
N TYR A 210 15.11 -26.11 8.46
CA TYR A 210 14.16 -26.64 9.42
C TYR A 210 14.22 -28.16 9.42
N THR A 211 13.95 -28.74 10.59
CA THR A 211 13.86 -30.19 10.81
C THR A 211 12.60 -30.51 11.61
N THR A 212 12.14 -31.76 11.57
CA THR A 212 10.99 -32.19 12.37
C THR A 212 11.29 -32.11 13.87
N HIS A 213 10.28 -31.70 14.65
CA HIS A 213 10.37 -31.62 16.10
C HIS A 213 10.68 -32.99 16.72
N GLU A 214 10.05 -34.05 16.20
CA GLU A 214 10.28 -35.41 16.68
C GLU A 214 11.74 -35.83 16.53
N LEU A 215 12.41 -35.49 15.42
CA LEU A 215 13.83 -35.79 15.22
C LEU A 215 14.69 -35.13 16.31
N VAL A 216 14.33 -33.91 16.75
CA VAL A 216 15.02 -33.21 17.84
C VAL A 216 14.85 -33.94 19.17
N LEU A 217 13.62 -34.39 19.48
CA LEU A 217 13.34 -35.17 20.69
C LEU A 217 14.09 -36.51 20.70
N ASP A 218 14.05 -37.23 19.57
CA ASP A 218 14.75 -38.50 19.38
C ASP A 218 16.27 -38.33 19.52
N GLY A 219 16.82 -37.27 18.94
CA GLY A 219 18.25 -36.96 19.03
C GLY A 219 18.70 -36.68 20.46
N ALA A 220 17.90 -35.93 21.23
CA ALA A 220 18.19 -35.66 22.63
C ALA A 220 18.11 -36.92 23.50
N ALA A 221 17.24 -37.88 23.16
CA ALA A 221 17.09 -39.16 23.85
C ALA A 221 18.11 -40.22 23.42
N ALA A 222 18.79 -40.04 22.28
CA ALA A 222 19.76 -41.00 21.76
C ALA A 222 21.01 -41.14 22.64
N THR A 223 21.75 -42.25 22.48
CA THR A 223 23.01 -42.50 23.18
C THR A 223 24.11 -42.93 22.20
N PRO A 224 25.13 -42.09 21.94
CA PRO A 224 25.27 -40.72 22.43
C PRO A 224 24.21 -39.77 21.82
N PRO A 225 23.85 -38.68 22.52
CA PRO A 225 22.87 -37.72 22.01
C PRO A 225 23.40 -36.96 20.79
N TYR A 226 22.49 -36.56 19.92
CA TYR A 226 22.73 -35.64 18.81
C TYR A 226 21.62 -34.58 18.76
N PHE A 227 21.92 -33.40 18.21
CA PHE A 227 21.04 -32.23 18.27
C PHE A 227 20.76 -31.72 16.84
N PRO A 228 19.71 -32.23 16.18
CA PRO A 228 19.34 -31.85 14.81
C PRO A 228 19.01 -30.37 14.66
N ASP A 229 18.61 -29.69 15.72
CA ASP A 229 18.43 -28.23 15.73
C ASP A 229 19.75 -27.46 15.82
N TYR A 230 20.92 -28.12 15.82
CA TYR A 230 22.23 -27.47 15.89
C TYR A 230 23.20 -27.99 14.82
N TRP A 231 23.72 -27.07 14.00
CA TRP A 231 24.45 -27.40 12.76
C TRP A 231 25.63 -28.37 12.91
N MET A 232 26.37 -28.32 14.03
CA MET A 232 27.59 -29.11 14.21
C MET A 232 27.30 -30.61 14.15
N THR A 233 26.11 -31.05 14.53
CA THR A 233 25.76 -32.46 14.61
C THR A 233 25.59 -33.07 13.22
N TYR A 234 25.17 -32.29 12.23
CA TYR A 234 25.13 -32.71 10.81
C TYR A 234 26.51 -32.98 10.22
N LYS A 235 27.58 -32.46 10.84
CA LYS A 235 28.97 -32.77 10.49
C LYS A 235 29.50 -33.99 11.25
N MET A 236 29.15 -34.10 12.54
CA MET A 236 29.81 -35.02 13.46
C MET A 236 29.08 -36.36 13.68
N SER A 237 27.77 -36.43 13.45
CA SER A 237 26.94 -37.60 13.75
C SER A 237 26.60 -38.40 12.50
N ASP A 238 27.27 -39.55 12.31
CA ASP A 238 26.91 -40.50 11.25
C ASP A 238 25.46 -40.98 11.40
N THR A 239 24.95 -41.14 12.64
CA THR A 239 23.56 -41.51 12.92
C THR A 239 22.55 -40.49 12.38
N LEU A 240 22.82 -39.18 12.57
CA LEU A 240 21.94 -38.14 12.05
C LEU A 240 21.99 -38.06 10.52
N ILE A 241 23.20 -38.19 9.94
CA ILE A 241 23.38 -38.21 8.48
C ILE A 241 22.61 -39.39 7.86
N ASP A 242 22.67 -40.57 8.48
CA ASP A 242 22.00 -41.77 7.97
C ASP A 242 20.48 -41.71 8.10
N GLN A 243 19.93 -40.97 9.08
CA GLN A 243 18.48 -40.74 9.19
C GLN A 243 17.95 -39.80 8.11
N LEU A 244 18.80 -38.92 7.58
CA LEU A 244 18.44 -37.93 6.56
C LEU A 244 19.00 -38.31 5.19
N ASP A 245 19.17 -39.61 4.92
CA ASP A 245 19.98 -40.03 3.80
C ASP A 245 19.36 -39.75 2.42
N VAL A 246 20.20 -39.27 1.50
CA VAL A 246 19.77 -38.92 0.14
C VAL A 246 19.27 -40.12 -0.66
N VAL A 247 19.70 -41.35 -0.34
CA VAL A 247 19.29 -42.55 -1.09
C VAL A 247 17.82 -42.83 -0.87
N SER A 248 17.37 -42.78 0.39
CA SER A 248 15.94 -42.89 0.74
C SER A 248 15.11 -41.81 0.06
N PHE A 249 15.56 -40.55 0.07
CA PHE A 249 14.87 -39.45 -0.60
C PHE A 249 14.75 -39.66 -2.11
N LYS A 250 15.86 -40.00 -2.80
CA LYS A 250 15.85 -40.22 -4.26
C LYS A 250 15.08 -41.47 -4.68
N SER A 251 14.77 -42.37 -3.73
CA SER A 251 13.91 -43.54 -3.98
C SER A 251 12.42 -43.23 -3.84
N ASP A 252 12.04 -42.09 -3.26
CA ASP A 252 10.65 -41.67 -3.13
C ASP A 252 10.16 -41.01 -4.42
N ALA A 253 9.50 -41.82 -5.25
CA ALA A 253 8.93 -41.39 -6.54
C ALA A 253 7.84 -40.30 -6.40
N THR A 254 7.37 -40.00 -5.19
CA THR A 254 6.43 -38.90 -4.92
C THR A 254 7.10 -37.53 -5.08
N PHE A 255 8.38 -37.44 -4.72
CA PHE A 255 9.12 -36.17 -4.64
C PHE A 255 10.32 -36.12 -5.58
N TYR A 256 10.87 -37.28 -5.98
CA TYR A 256 12.06 -37.34 -6.81
C TYR A 256 11.96 -38.38 -7.96
N PRO A 257 12.33 -38.01 -9.21
CA PRO A 257 12.66 -36.66 -9.65
C PRO A 257 11.42 -35.74 -9.58
N PRO A 258 11.60 -34.42 -9.39
CA PRO A 258 10.49 -33.49 -9.35
C PRO A 258 9.75 -33.44 -10.70
N ALA A 259 8.44 -33.19 -10.66
CA ALA A 259 7.61 -33.10 -11.86
C ALA A 259 7.98 -31.93 -12.79
N LYS A 260 8.66 -30.91 -12.26
CA LYS A 260 9.17 -29.75 -13.00
C LYS A 260 10.68 -29.68 -12.89
N ASN A 261 11.33 -29.16 -13.93
CA ASN A 261 12.76 -28.94 -13.95
C ASN A 261 13.13 -27.67 -13.17
N TYR A 262 13.30 -27.79 -11.86
CA TYR A 262 13.64 -26.65 -10.99
C TYR A 262 15.10 -26.24 -11.09
N CYS A 263 16.04 -27.19 -10.99
CA CYS A 263 17.47 -26.94 -11.17
C CYS A 263 18.00 -27.75 -12.34
N LEU A 264 18.40 -27.06 -13.42
CA LEU A 264 18.97 -27.68 -14.61
C LEU A 264 20.43 -28.07 -14.37
N ASP A 265 20.87 -29.13 -15.04
CA ASP A 265 22.26 -29.58 -14.96
C ASP A 265 23.24 -28.45 -15.33
N GLY A 266 24.27 -28.28 -14.52
CA GLY A 266 25.27 -27.21 -14.64
C GLY A 266 24.84 -25.85 -14.07
N ILE A 267 23.56 -25.66 -13.72
CA ILE A 267 23.10 -24.45 -13.02
C ILE A 267 23.27 -24.66 -11.51
N LEU A 268 23.92 -23.72 -10.81
CA LEU A 268 24.27 -23.84 -9.40
C LEU A 268 24.97 -25.16 -9.03
N GLY A 269 25.77 -25.70 -9.96
CA GLY A 269 26.41 -27.00 -9.82
C GLY A 269 25.41 -28.15 -9.62
N CYS A 270 24.21 -28.06 -10.17
CA CYS A 270 23.24 -29.15 -10.13
C CYS A 270 23.60 -30.25 -11.14
N GLU A 271 23.26 -31.48 -10.75
CA GLU A 271 23.19 -32.67 -11.58
C GLU A 271 21.96 -33.47 -11.13
N ASN A 272 21.05 -33.78 -12.06
CA ASN A 272 19.77 -34.43 -11.78
C ASN A 272 18.99 -33.70 -10.66
N TYR A 273 18.76 -32.39 -10.82
CA TYR A 273 17.98 -31.56 -9.89
C TYR A 273 18.57 -31.36 -8.49
N CYS A 274 19.76 -31.92 -8.21
CA CYS A 274 20.45 -31.71 -6.93
C CYS A 274 21.84 -31.15 -7.15
N SER A 275 22.30 -30.26 -6.28
CA SER A 275 23.73 -30.01 -6.10
C SER A 275 24.23 -30.75 -4.86
N LYS A 276 25.55 -30.83 -4.64
CA LYS A 276 26.11 -31.44 -3.43
C LYS A 276 27.36 -30.69 -2.95
N SER A 277 27.70 -30.84 -1.67
CA SER A 277 28.91 -30.26 -1.08
C SER A 277 30.17 -31.07 -1.42
N GLN A 278 31.34 -30.43 -1.34
CA GLN A 278 32.63 -31.13 -1.45
C GLN A 278 32.77 -32.23 -0.39
N ALA A 279 32.35 -31.94 0.86
CA ALA A 279 32.38 -32.91 1.95
C ALA A 279 31.55 -34.16 1.62
N CYS A 280 30.45 -34.02 0.87
CA CYS A 280 29.68 -35.16 0.40
C CYS A 280 30.46 -35.98 -0.64
N THR A 281 31.08 -35.33 -1.64
CA THR A 281 31.93 -35.99 -2.63
C THR A 281 33.05 -36.80 -1.97
N GLU A 282 33.76 -36.20 -1.01
CA GLU A 282 34.84 -36.85 -0.27
C GLU A 282 34.33 -38.04 0.55
N ARG A 283 33.16 -37.89 1.19
CA ARG A 283 32.52 -38.94 1.98
C ARG A 283 32.10 -40.15 1.14
N GLU A 284 31.50 -39.92 -0.03
CA GLU A 284 31.13 -40.98 -0.98
C GLU A 284 32.38 -41.69 -1.53
N ASN A 285 33.44 -40.93 -1.84
CA ASN A 285 34.70 -41.45 -2.39
C ASN A 285 35.56 -42.22 -1.39
N ALA A 286 35.34 -42.04 -0.08
CA ALA A 286 36.09 -42.74 0.96
C ALA A 286 35.86 -44.27 1.00
N GLY A 287 35.06 -44.83 0.08
CA GLY A 287 35.00 -46.27 -0.20
C GLY A 287 34.21 -47.13 0.79
N ASN A 288 33.60 -46.50 1.81
CA ASN A 288 32.91 -47.20 2.91
C ASN A 288 31.38 -47.24 2.76
N GLY A 289 30.83 -46.84 1.62
CA GLY A 289 29.38 -46.74 1.42
C GLY A 289 28.69 -45.71 2.32
N LYS A 290 29.45 -44.73 2.85
CA LYS A 290 28.91 -43.67 3.70
C LYS A 290 27.99 -42.77 2.88
N LYS A 291 26.79 -42.56 3.39
CA LYS A 291 25.76 -41.74 2.74
C LYS A 291 25.93 -40.26 3.08
N CYS A 292 25.41 -39.40 2.22
CA CYS A 292 25.24 -37.99 2.51
C CYS A 292 23.79 -37.70 2.92
N LEU A 293 23.60 -36.65 3.71
CA LEU A 293 22.26 -36.18 4.04
C LEU A 293 21.65 -35.42 2.85
N VAL A 294 20.32 -35.27 2.85
CA VAL A 294 19.61 -34.41 1.90
C VAL A 294 19.03 -33.19 2.60
N VAL A 295 19.16 -32.04 1.94
CA VAL A 295 18.37 -30.83 2.21
C VAL A 295 17.38 -30.68 1.08
N ALA A 296 16.09 -30.75 1.38
CA ALA A 296 15.04 -30.44 0.41
C ALA A 296 14.99 -28.92 0.20
N MET A 297 15.27 -28.49 -1.02
CA MET A 297 15.30 -27.10 -1.45
C MET A 297 14.05 -26.79 -2.27
N MET A 298 13.56 -25.56 -2.18
CA MET A 298 12.42 -25.10 -2.98
C MET A 298 12.85 -24.89 -4.43
N THR A 299 13.27 -23.68 -4.77
CA THR A 299 13.74 -23.32 -6.12
C THR A 299 15.15 -22.73 -6.01
N PRO A 300 15.96 -22.80 -7.08
CA PRO A 300 17.35 -22.35 -7.01
C PRO A 300 17.52 -20.83 -6.88
N TYR A 301 16.49 -20.05 -7.18
CA TYR A 301 16.57 -18.58 -7.21
C TYR A 301 16.20 -17.93 -5.87
N PHE A 302 15.57 -18.65 -4.94
CA PHE A 302 15.38 -18.16 -3.57
C PHE A 302 16.67 -18.31 -2.78
N ASP A 303 17.11 -17.22 -2.15
CA ASP A 303 18.38 -17.12 -1.40
C ASP A 303 19.54 -17.84 -2.12
N GLN A 304 19.66 -17.53 -3.41
CA GLN A 304 20.47 -18.28 -4.38
C GLN A 304 21.87 -18.58 -3.83
N GLY A 305 22.18 -19.88 -3.73
CA GLY A 305 23.49 -20.38 -3.33
C GLY A 305 23.85 -20.17 -1.85
N TYR A 306 23.04 -19.46 -1.06
CA TYR A 306 23.37 -19.08 0.31
C TYR A 306 23.50 -20.31 1.21
N PHE A 307 22.44 -21.11 1.34
CA PHE A 307 22.44 -22.27 2.23
C PHE A 307 23.40 -23.36 1.73
N GLN A 308 23.47 -23.58 0.41
CA GLN A 308 24.43 -24.51 -0.17
C GLN A 308 25.88 -24.15 0.19
N ALA A 309 26.23 -22.87 0.11
CA ALA A 309 27.54 -22.37 0.50
C ALA A 309 27.78 -22.53 2.01
N VAL A 310 26.81 -22.15 2.85
CA VAL A 310 26.94 -22.30 4.31
C VAL A 310 27.22 -23.74 4.71
N LEU A 311 26.41 -24.70 4.27
CA LEU A 311 26.63 -26.11 4.62
C LEU A 311 27.96 -26.64 4.06
N SER A 312 28.35 -26.21 2.86
CA SER A 312 29.61 -26.63 2.24
C SER A 312 30.84 -26.10 2.96
N ASN A 313 30.83 -24.82 3.36
CA ASN A 313 31.92 -24.19 4.11
C ASN A 313 32.01 -24.70 5.55
N LEU A 314 30.91 -25.19 6.10
CA LEU A 314 30.89 -25.91 7.38
C LEU A 314 31.32 -27.38 7.28
N GLU A 315 31.64 -27.84 6.06
CA GLU A 315 32.05 -29.22 5.75
C GLU A 315 30.96 -30.26 6.09
N ILE A 316 29.68 -29.89 5.92
CA ILE A 316 28.56 -30.80 6.10
C ILE A 316 28.36 -31.61 4.81
N PRO A 317 28.32 -32.96 4.87
CA PRO A 317 28.16 -33.82 3.69
C PRO A 317 26.70 -33.88 3.22
N ALA A 318 26.29 -32.89 2.42
CA ALA A 318 24.90 -32.67 2.04
C ALA A 318 24.68 -32.68 0.51
N TYR A 319 23.52 -33.19 0.12
CA TYR A 319 22.86 -32.89 -1.15
C TYR A 319 21.85 -31.76 -0.96
N PHE A 320 21.70 -30.91 -1.96
CA PHE A 320 20.69 -29.85 -2.01
C PHE A 320 19.79 -30.13 -3.21
N CYS A 321 18.62 -30.72 -2.96
CA CYS A 321 17.72 -31.22 -4.02
C CYS A 321 16.51 -30.30 -4.19
N PHE A 322 16.31 -29.76 -5.39
CA PHE A 322 15.29 -28.74 -5.69
C PHE A 322 13.98 -29.39 -6.15
N ILE A 323 12.95 -29.33 -5.30
CA ILE A 323 11.63 -29.94 -5.56
C ILE A 323 10.47 -28.93 -5.63
N GLY A 324 10.79 -27.63 -5.61
CA GLY A 324 9.82 -26.54 -5.70
C GLY A 324 9.18 -26.18 -4.37
N TYR A 325 8.61 -24.98 -4.26
CA TYR A 325 7.90 -24.50 -3.06
C TYR A 325 6.84 -25.50 -2.58
N GLY A 326 5.88 -25.82 -3.45
CA GLY A 326 4.83 -26.79 -3.10
C GLY A 326 5.35 -28.22 -2.83
N GLY A 327 6.47 -28.60 -3.46
CA GLY A 327 7.09 -29.90 -3.22
C GLY A 327 7.75 -29.99 -1.85
N VAL A 328 8.47 -28.95 -1.43
CA VAL A 328 9.07 -28.87 -0.08
C VAL A 328 8.00 -28.84 0.99
N ASN A 329 6.97 -27.99 0.84
CA ASN A 329 5.89 -27.88 1.83
C ASN A 329 5.20 -29.23 2.04
N ARG A 330 4.88 -29.93 0.93
CA ARG A 330 4.29 -31.26 1.01
C ARG A 330 5.25 -32.30 1.60
N TYR A 331 6.51 -32.31 1.19
CA TYR A 331 7.52 -33.25 1.70
C TYR A 331 7.71 -33.12 3.20
N ALA A 332 7.84 -31.89 3.70
CA ALA A 332 7.99 -31.61 5.12
C ALA A 332 6.71 -31.96 5.91
N ALA A 333 5.53 -31.54 5.42
CA ALA A 333 4.25 -31.85 6.07
C ALA A 333 3.98 -33.37 6.14
N ASP A 334 4.19 -34.09 5.05
CA ASP A 334 4.03 -35.55 4.99
C ASP A 334 5.04 -36.23 5.93
N ALA A 335 6.27 -35.71 6.04
CA ALA A 335 7.25 -36.25 6.98
C ALA A 335 6.84 -36.06 8.44
N ALA A 336 6.42 -34.85 8.83
CA ALA A 336 5.93 -34.57 10.18
C ALA A 336 4.74 -35.46 10.55
N ALA A 337 3.75 -35.57 9.66
CA ALA A 337 2.56 -36.40 9.89
C ALA A 337 2.87 -37.90 10.04
N ASN A 338 3.99 -38.38 9.48
CA ASN A 338 4.40 -39.78 9.52
C ASN A 338 5.59 -40.04 10.46
N GLY A 339 5.98 -39.07 11.29
CA GLY A 339 7.13 -39.21 12.20
C GLY A 339 8.45 -39.48 11.49
N LYS A 340 8.64 -38.97 10.26
CA LYS A 340 9.86 -39.14 9.48
C LYS A 340 10.82 -37.95 9.68
N PRO A 341 12.13 -38.19 9.75
CA PRO A 341 13.14 -37.13 9.78
C PRO A 341 13.23 -36.43 8.43
N VAL A 342 13.30 -35.10 8.43
CA VAL A 342 13.59 -34.28 7.24
C VAL A 342 14.48 -33.10 7.59
N LEU A 343 15.23 -32.62 6.60
CA LEU A 343 15.93 -31.34 6.64
C LEU A 343 15.55 -30.58 5.37
N PHE A 344 15.03 -29.37 5.52
CA PHE A 344 14.53 -28.60 4.39
C PHE A 344 14.77 -27.10 4.57
N TYR A 345 14.86 -26.39 3.45
CA TYR A 345 14.92 -24.94 3.40
C TYR A 345 13.50 -24.35 3.40
N HIS A 346 13.28 -23.32 4.20
CA HIS A 346 12.04 -22.55 4.22
C HIS A 346 12.30 -21.11 4.69
N TYR A 347 11.26 -20.27 4.66
CA TYR A 347 11.26 -18.91 5.19
C TYR A 347 10.03 -18.63 6.05
N GLU A 348 10.16 -17.63 6.91
CA GLU A 348 9.11 -17.05 7.75
C GLU A 348 9.07 -15.53 7.51
N PRO A 349 7.88 -14.89 7.61
CA PRO A 349 6.56 -15.50 7.79
C PRO A 349 6.05 -16.22 6.53
N ASP A 350 5.41 -17.38 6.71
CA ASP A 350 4.72 -18.13 5.66
C ASP A 350 3.60 -19.00 6.29
N LEU A 351 2.51 -19.22 5.56
CA LEU A 351 1.37 -20.01 6.05
C LEU A 351 1.74 -21.45 6.43
N PHE A 352 2.79 -22.01 5.84
CA PHE A 352 3.30 -23.33 6.19
C PHE A 352 3.58 -23.44 7.69
N HIS A 353 4.28 -22.46 8.27
CA HIS A 353 4.62 -22.45 9.69
C HIS A 353 3.42 -22.19 10.62
N ILE A 354 2.37 -21.54 10.10
CA ILE A 354 1.11 -21.35 10.83
C ILE A 354 0.30 -22.66 10.87
N LYS A 355 0.20 -23.35 9.72
CA LYS A 355 -0.55 -24.62 9.60
C LYS A 355 0.13 -25.78 10.36
N HIS A 356 1.45 -25.75 10.44
CA HIS A 356 2.28 -26.79 11.07
C HIS A 356 2.98 -26.29 12.34
N LYS A 357 2.28 -25.44 13.10
CA LYS A 357 2.82 -24.82 14.30
C LYS A 357 3.20 -25.89 15.32
N GLY A 358 4.50 -25.95 15.64
CA GLY A 358 5.07 -26.91 16.59
C GLY A 358 5.59 -28.20 15.98
N ASP A 359 5.38 -28.43 14.67
CA ASP A 359 5.83 -29.65 13.99
C ASP A 359 7.32 -29.59 13.59
N PHE A 360 7.90 -28.39 13.53
CA PHE A 360 9.25 -28.15 13.04
C PHE A 360 10.07 -27.24 13.96
N ASN A 361 11.36 -27.52 14.04
CA ASN A 361 12.36 -26.68 14.68
C ASN A 361 13.28 -26.08 13.62
N ARG A 362 13.61 -24.80 13.78
CA ARG A 362 14.68 -24.18 13.00
C ARG A 362 16.03 -24.75 13.44
N VAL A 363 16.89 -25.05 12.47
CA VAL A 363 18.29 -25.42 12.69
C VAL A 363 19.11 -24.16 12.90
N PHE A 364 19.77 -24.07 14.07
CA PHE A 364 20.71 -23.01 14.37
C PHE A 364 22.03 -23.26 13.63
N LEU A 365 22.25 -22.50 12.56
CA LEU A 365 23.54 -22.37 11.87
C LEU A 365 24.46 -21.43 12.69
N PRO A 366 25.77 -21.30 12.35
CA PRO A 366 26.64 -20.36 13.05
C PRO A 366 26.01 -18.97 13.07
N ARG A 367 26.01 -18.32 14.24
CA ARG A 367 25.32 -17.04 14.46
C ARG A 367 25.56 -16.06 13.31
N THR A 368 24.49 -15.45 12.83
CA THR A 368 24.53 -14.39 11.82
C THR A 368 25.53 -13.30 12.19
N ASP A 369 26.37 -12.94 11.22
CA ASP A 369 27.33 -11.84 11.29
C ASP A 369 27.17 -10.98 10.02
N PRO A 370 26.72 -9.72 10.12
CA PRO A 370 26.50 -8.86 8.96
C PRO A 370 27.71 -8.72 8.02
N GLU A 371 28.94 -8.73 8.55
CA GLU A 371 30.13 -8.59 7.70
C GLU A 371 30.40 -9.86 6.89
N ARG A 372 30.08 -11.04 7.44
CA ARG A 372 30.19 -12.32 6.74
C ARG A 372 29.03 -12.54 5.77
N VAL A 373 27.82 -12.13 6.14
CA VAL A 373 26.64 -12.17 5.25
C VAL A 373 26.91 -11.36 3.97
N LYS A 374 27.52 -10.18 4.08
CA LYS A 374 27.88 -9.33 2.93
C LYS A 374 28.85 -9.99 1.96
N LEU A 375 29.60 -11.01 2.37
CA LEU A 375 30.53 -11.72 1.51
C LEU A 375 29.81 -12.71 0.57
N SER A 376 28.53 -13.00 0.81
CA SER A 376 27.76 -13.91 -0.04
C SER A 376 27.79 -13.42 -1.49
N THR A 377 28.26 -14.29 -2.39
CA THR A 377 28.34 -13.98 -3.82
C THR A 377 27.04 -14.29 -4.55
N GLY A 378 26.09 -14.97 -3.90
CA GLY A 378 24.87 -15.49 -4.51
C GLY A 378 25.11 -16.64 -5.51
N ASN A 379 26.35 -17.15 -5.59
CA ASN A 379 26.72 -18.24 -6.47
C ASN A 379 26.95 -19.54 -5.68
N TYR A 380 26.89 -20.65 -6.39
CA TYR A 380 27.28 -21.97 -5.89
C TYR A 380 27.58 -22.88 -7.09
N GLY A 381 28.46 -23.88 -6.91
CA GLY A 381 28.77 -24.86 -7.96
C GLY A 381 29.54 -24.29 -9.15
N GLU A 382 30.26 -23.19 -8.94
CA GLU A 382 31.08 -22.49 -9.94
C GLU A 382 32.15 -23.40 -10.57
N HIS A 383 32.60 -24.38 -9.80
CA HIS A 383 33.59 -25.38 -10.19
C HIS A 383 32.96 -26.73 -10.58
N GLY A 384 31.64 -26.78 -10.79
CA GLY A 384 30.90 -28.00 -11.13
C GLY A 384 30.36 -28.77 -9.92
N TYR A 385 29.70 -29.89 -10.22
CA TYR A 385 28.97 -30.70 -9.24
C TYR A 385 29.89 -31.31 -8.16
N GLY A 386 29.61 -31.00 -6.90
CA GLY A 386 30.31 -31.57 -5.75
C GLY A 386 31.72 -31.03 -5.51
N ASN A 387 32.08 -29.90 -6.12
CA ASN A 387 33.34 -29.21 -5.87
C ASN A 387 33.17 -28.08 -4.85
N LYS A 388 34.30 -27.56 -4.35
CA LYS A 388 34.32 -26.41 -3.45
C LYS A 388 33.65 -25.20 -4.10
N THR A 389 32.94 -24.39 -3.32
CA THR A 389 32.37 -23.10 -3.79
C THR A 389 33.33 -21.93 -3.50
N ASP A 390 33.25 -20.90 -4.33
CA ASP A 390 33.93 -19.61 -4.08
C ASP A 390 33.08 -18.67 -3.23
N ASN A 391 31.81 -19.00 -2.97
CA ASN A 391 30.94 -18.25 -2.08
C ASN A 391 31.37 -18.49 -0.62
N PRO A 392 31.94 -17.48 0.08
CA PRO A 392 32.62 -17.70 1.36
C PRO A 392 31.66 -17.70 2.57
N VAL A 393 30.35 -17.51 2.36
CA VAL A 393 29.39 -17.38 3.46
C VAL A 393 29.25 -18.69 4.23
N ASP A 394 29.25 -18.60 5.54
CA ASP A 394 29.28 -19.74 6.47
C ASP A 394 28.57 -19.42 7.80
N VAL A 395 27.62 -18.48 7.76
CA VAL A 395 26.78 -18.04 8.89
C VAL A 395 25.30 -18.09 8.52
N ASP A 396 24.45 -18.20 9.54
CA ASP A 396 23.01 -18.22 9.43
C ASP A 396 22.48 -16.96 8.74
N TYR A 397 21.35 -17.13 8.04
CA TYR A 397 20.72 -16.07 7.27
C TYR A 397 20.20 -14.97 8.21
N PRO A 398 20.41 -13.68 7.88
CA PRO A 398 19.99 -12.58 8.74
C PRO A 398 18.47 -12.46 8.80
N SER A 399 17.96 -11.98 9.93
CA SER A 399 16.63 -11.39 9.98
C SER A 399 16.63 -10.08 9.19
N LEU A 400 15.70 -9.95 8.25
CA LEU A 400 15.62 -8.84 7.32
C LEU A 400 14.36 -8.01 7.58
N PRO A 401 14.47 -6.69 7.77
CA PRO A 401 13.28 -5.86 7.77
C PRO A 401 12.64 -5.90 6.37
N LEU A 402 11.35 -6.20 6.29
CA LEU A 402 10.62 -6.09 5.03
C LEU A 402 10.28 -4.63 4.79
N THR A 403 10.42 -4.20 3.53
CA THR A 403 10.50 -2.77 3.20
C THR A 403 9.38 -2.32 2.30
N LYS A 404 8.94 -1.08 2.45
CA LYS A 404 7.93 -0.44 1.63
C LYS A 404 8.59 0.48 0.61
N PHE A 405 8.09 0.45 -0.62
CA PHE A 405 8.48 1.39 -1.68
C PHE A 405 7.24 2.05 -2.24
N ALA A 406 7.36 3.33 -2.60
CA ALA A 406 6.26 4.08 -3.20
C ALA A 406 6.74 4.94 -4.38
N ALA A 407 5.83 5.23 -5.30
CA ALA A 407 6.06 6.21 -6.36
C ALA A 407 6.17 7.62 -5.79
N SER A 408 7.06 8.45 -6.33
CA SER A 408 7.29 9.80 -5.80
C SER A 408 6.06 10.71 -5.94
N ILE A 409 5.15 10.41 -6.87
CA ILE A 409 3.91 11.17 -7.09
C ILE A 409 2.96 11.16 -5.88
N VAL A 410 3.02 10.12 -5.03
CA VAL A 410 2.18 10.02 -3.83
C VAL A 410 2.85 10.56 -2.57
N LYS A 411 4.10 11.02 -2.67
CA LYS A 411 4.93 11.39 -1.50
C LYS A 411 4.31 12.49 -0.66
N ASP A 412 3.81 13.54 -1.29
CA ASP A 412 3.24 14.72 -0.63
C ASP A 412 1.70 14.66 -0.56
N LEU A 413 1.12 13.50 -0.86
CA LEU A 413 -0.32 13.24 -0.74
C LEU A 413 -0.63 12.59 0.62
N PRO A 414 -1.89 12.65 1.12
CA PRO A 414 -2.33 11.91 2.30
C PRO A 414 -1.97 10.42 2.29
N ALA A 415 -1.96 9.79 1.11
CA ALA A 415 -1.47 8.41 0.93
C ALA A 415 -0.01 8.24 1.38
N GLY A 416 0.90 9.17 1.03
CA GLY A 416 2.30 9.13 1.43
C GLY A 416 2.48 9.14 2.95
N SER A 417 1.67 9.95 3.66
CA SER A 417 1.67 9.97 5.13
C SER A 417 1.22 8.62 5.71
N LEU A 418 0.10 8.08 5.22
CA LEU A 418 -0.38 6.74 5.60
C LEU A 418 0.72 5.69 5.42
N PHE A 419 1.36 5.66 4.26
CA PHE A 419 2.39 4.67 3.95
C PHE A 419 3.61 4.78 4.87
N SER A 420 3.99 6.00 5.25
CA SER A 420 5.10 6.23 6.17
C SER A 420 4.80 5.72 7.59
N LYS A 421 3.53 5.75 8.02
CA LYS A 421 3.11 5.43 9.39
C LYS A 421 2.63 4.01 9.59
N ILE A 422 2.05 3.36 8.57
CA ILE A 422 1.62 1.96 8.67
C ILE A 422 2.79 1.09 9.11
N SER A 423 2.59 0.33 10.18
CA SER A 423 3.57 -0.62 10.68
C SER A 423 2.87 -1.81 11.32
N LEU A 424 2.95 -2.98 10.70
CA LEU A 424 2.45 -4.25 11.22
C LEU A 424 3.59 -4.97 11.97
N ALA A 425 3.38 -5.30 13.24
CA ALA A 425 4.34 -6.09 14.01
C ALA A 425 4.30 -7.57 13.60
N ASP A 426 5.30 -8.35 14.03
CA ASP A 426 5.33 -9.81 13.80
C ASP A 426 4.08 -10.50 14.37
N THR A 427 3.54 -10.00 15.49
CA THR A 427 2.28 -10.50 16.07
C THR A 427 1.08 -10.20 15.19
N ASP A 428 1.07 -9.06 14.50
CA ASP A 428 -0.06 -8.65 13.64
C ASP A 428 -0.12 -9.51 12.38
N ILE A 429 1.03 -9.71 11.71
CA ILE A 429 1.07 -10.54 10.50
C ILE A 429 0.78 -12.01 10.82
N ASN A 430 1.25 -12.51 11.97
CA ASN A 430 0.90 -13.86 12.43
C ASN A 430 -0.58 -14.02 12.75
N SER A 431 -1.22 -12.99 13.32
CA SER A 431 -2.66 -12.98 13.60
C SER A 431 -3.46 -12.94 12.30
N LEU A 432 -3.08 -12.09 11.34
CA LEU A 432 -3.66 -12.04 10.00
C LEU A 432 -3.58 -13.40 9.27
N MET A 433 -2.41 -14.04 9.29
CA MET A 433 -2.25 -15.36 8.66
C MET A 433 -3.05 -16.45 9.38
N THR A 434 -3.11 -16.41 10.71
CA THR A 434 -3.91 -17.37 11.51
C THR A 434 -5.38 -17.24 11.18
N GLU A 435 -5.89 -16.01 11.14
CA GLU A 435 -7.27 -15.73 10.75
C GLU A 435 -7.54 -16.18 9.32
N TYR A 436 -6.65 -15.86 8.38
CA TYR A 436 -6.74 -16.33 6.99
C TYR A 436 -6.84 -17.85 6.90
N VAL A 437 -6.02 -18.59 7.63
CA VAL A 437 -6.08 -20.07 7.64
C VAL A 437 -7.43 -20.55 8.18
N ALA A 438 -7.95 -19.92 9.23
CA ALA A 438 -9.26 -20.26 9.79
C ALA A 438 -10.39 -20.01 8.78
N VAL A 439 -10.45 -18.81 8.18
CA VAL A 439 -11.53 -18.44 7.27
C VAL A 439 -11.43 -19.11 5.90
N SER A 440 -10.22 -19.47 5.45
CA SER A 440 -10.01 -20.18 4.18
C SER A 440 -10.54 -21.61 4.19
N SER A 441 -10.88 -22.15 5.37
CA SER A 441 -11.54 -23.45 5.49
C SER A 441 -13.04 -23.38 5.16
N ASP A 442 -13.63 -22.19 5.16
CA ASP A 442 -15.03 -21.97 4.79
C ASP A 442 -15.16 -21.79 3.27
N THR A 443 -15.70 -22.81 2.60
CA THR A 443 -15.93 -22.76 1.14
C THR A 443 -16.99 -21.74 0.71
N THR A 444 -17.71 -21.14 1.65
CA THR A 444 -18.73 -20.10 1.38
C THR A 444 -18.18 -18.68 1.51
N GLU A 445 -16.98 -18.50 2.08
CA GLU A 445 -16.32 -17.18 2.18
C GLU A 445 -15.70 -16.82 0.83
N PRO A 446 -16.23 -15.80 0.12
CA PRO A 446 -15.77 -15.48 -1.23
C PRO A 446 -14.43 -14.72 -1.25
N SER A 447 -13.99 -14.12 -0.14
CA SER A 447 -12.69 -13.46 -0.06
C SER A 447 -12.02 -13.61 1.31
N PRO A 448 -11.40 -14.78 1.59
CA PRO A 448 -10.75 -15.05 2.87
C PRO A 448 -9.66 -14.03 3.26
N TYR A 449 -8.90 -13.54 2.28
CA TYR A 449 -7.90 -12.50 2.50
C TYR A 449 -8.51 -11.17 2.97
N PHE A 450 -9.57 -10.71 2.29
CA PHE A 450 -10.26 -9.49 2.68
C PHE A 450 -10.91 -9.65 4.05
N ARG A 451 -11.55 -10.81 4.31
CA ARG A 451 -12.13 -11.13 5.61
C ARG A 451 -11.10 -11.02 6.74
N ALA A 452 -9.95 -11.67 6.58
CA ALA A 452 -8.89 -11.66 7.60
C ALA A 452 -8.34 -10.25 7.84
N ALA A 453 -8.05 -9.49 6.76
CA ALA A 453 -7.60 -8.10 6.87
C ALA A 453 -8.66 -7.20 7.53
N CYS A 454 -9.93 -7.37 7.16
CA CYS A 454 -11.03 -6.59 7.73
C CYS A 454 -11.24 -6.88 9.22
N ASN A 455 -11.22 -8.13 9.64
CA ASN A 455 -11.33 -8.50 11.05
C ASN A 455 -10.18 -7.88 11.85
N TRP A 456 -8.94 -7.98 11.35
CA TRP A 456 -7.80 -7.33 11.99
C TRP A 456 -7.98 -5.81 12.09
N VAL A 457 -8.42 -5.13 11.03
CA VAL A 457 -8.70 -3.69 11.06
C VAL A 457 -9.77 -3.37 12.11
N LYS A 458 -10.87 -4.12 12.18
CA LYS A 458 -11.93 -3.87 13.18
C LYS A 458 -11.43 -3.99 14.62
N GLU A 459 -10.59 -4.99 14.88
CA GLU A 459 -10.09 -5.31 16.22
C GLU A 459 -8.93 -4.40 16.66
N ASN A 460 -8.19 -3.82 15.73
CA ASN A 460 -6.97 -3.06 16.02
C ASN A 460 -7.12 -1.54 15.81
N TYR A 461 -8.32 -0.98 16.07
CA TYR A 461 -8.61 0.46 15.96
C TYR A 461 -7.57 1.35 16.63
N ASN A 462 -7.19 1.03 17.87
CA ASN A 462 -6.22 1.83 18.62
C ASN A 462 -4.83 1.84 17.96
N THR A 463 -4.47 0.78 17.24
CA THR A 463 -3.18 0.68 16.53
C THR A 463 -3.20 1.51 15.25
N TRP A 464 -4.17 1.28 14.36
CA TRP A 464 -4.16 1.94 13.05
C TRP A 464 -4.68 3.38 13.07
N SER A 465 -5.46 3.76 14.08
CA SER A 465 -5.94 5.16 14.21
C SER A 465 -4.80 6.16 14.42
N GLU A 466 -3.65 5.71 14.93
CA GLU A 466 -2.43 6.53 15.02
C GLU A 466 -1.72 6.72 13.67
N TRP A 467 -2.01 5.87 12.68
CA TRP A 467 -1.39 5.93 11.35
C TRP A 467 -2.07 6.93 10.42
N VAL A 468 -3.34 7.24 10.68
CA VAL A 468 -4.14 8.10 9.81
C VAL A 468 -4.17 9.52 10.36
N ASP A 469 -3.72 10.47 9.54
CA ASP A 469 -3.85 11.89 9.88
C ASP A 469 -5.30 12.34 9.88
N ARG A 470 -5.61 13.19 10.85
CA ARG A 470 -6.90 13.88 10.90
C ARG A 470 -6.95 14.95 9.79
N LEU A 471 -8.13 15.15 9.20
CA LEU A 471 -8.36 16.22 8.23
C LEU A 471 -8.00 17.60 8.78
N PRO A 472 -7.44 18.52 7.98
CA PRO A 472 -7.17 19.89 8.42
C PRO A 472 -8.47 20.64 8.80
N LEU A 473 -8.33 21.76 9.52
CA LEU A 473 -9.44 22.68 9.75
C LEU A 473 -9.81 23.36 8.44
N CYS A 474 -11.10 23.56 8.21
CA CYS A 474 -11.59 24.33 7.08
C CYS A 474 -11.24 25.80 7.24
N THR A 475 -10.58 26.35 6.23
CA THR A 475 -10.14 27.75 6.12
C THR A 475 -10.67 28.36 4.84
N PHE A 476 -10.89 29.67 4.85
CA PHE A 476 -11.35 30.38 3.66
C PHE A 476 -10.30 30.32 2.53
N GLU A 477 -9.02 30.42 2.88
CA GLU A 477 -7.91 30.48 1.93
C GLU A 477 -7.68 29.17 1.18
N ASP A 478 -7.74 28.03 1.88
CA ASP A 478 -7.33 26.75 1.30
C ASP A 478 -8.52 25.93 0.78
N HIS A 479 -9.70 26.12 1.37
CA HIS A 479 -10.84 25.22 1.18
C HIS A 479 -12.07 25.89 0.53
N ILE A 480 -12.12 27.21 0.40
CA ILE A 480 -13.26 27.92 -0.20
C ILE A 480 -12.82 28.63 -1.49
N ILE A 481 -13.62 28.47 -2.54
CA ILE A 481 -13.49 29.22 -3.79
C ILE A 481 -14.59 30.28 -3.87
N SER A 482 -14.25 31.43 -4.46
CA SER A 482 -15.18 32.52 -4.71
C SER A 482 -15.40 32.70 -6.21
N GLN A 483 -16.65 32.83 -6.64
CA GLN A 483 -17.03 33.10 -8.03
C GLN A 483 -17.72 34.47 -8.11
N VAL A 484 -17.26 35.31 -9.05
CA VAL A 484 -17.89 36.62 -9.30
C VAL A 484 -18.88 36.49 -10.45
N THR A 485 -20.12 36.95 -10.24
CA THR A 485 -21.14 37.03 -11.30
C THR A 485 -21.54 38.48 -11.59
N GLY A 486 -22.13 38.72 -12.77
CA GLY A 486 -22.54 40.07 -13.20
C GLY A 486 -21.49 40.86 -14.00
N CYS A 487 -20.39 40.24 -14.40
CA CYS A 487 -19.31 40.90 -15.16
C CYS A 487 -19.57 41.03 -16.68
N GLY A 488 -20.49 40.24 -17.25
CA GLY A 488 -20.70 40.18 -18.71
C GLY A 488 -21.89 40.94 -19.27
N ASN A 489 -22.75 41.51 -18.41
CA ASN A 489 -24.10 41.94 -18.80
C ASN A 489 -24.44 43.40 -18.45
N ASP A 490 -23.45 44.29 -18.31
CA ASP A 490 -23.63 45.68 -17.87
C ASP A 490 -24.42 45.85 -16.56
N SER A 491 -24.51 44.80 -15.74
CA SER A 491 -25.22 44.83 -14.46
C SER A 491 -24.58 45.86 -13.56
N SER A 492 -25.38 46.68 -12.88
CA SER A 492 -24.90 47.61 -11.84
C SER A 492 -24.55 46.90 -10.52
N VAL A 493 -24.91 45.62 -10.38
CA VAL A 493 -24.72 44.80 -9.17
C VAL A 493 -24.00 43.51 -9.50
N ARG A 494 -22.96 43.19 -8.73
CA ARG A 494 -22.11 42.01 -8.89
C ARG A 494 -22.27 41.19 -7.62
N THR A 495 -22.27 39.87 -7.76
CA THR A 495 -22.28 38.96 -6.61
C THR A 495 -20.96 38.23 -6.51
N ILE A 496 -20.53 37.98 -5.28
CA ILE A 496 -19.44 37.07 -4.97
C ILE A 496 -20.05 35.90 -4.23
N ASP A 497 -20.11 34.76 -4.90
CA ASP A 497 -20.68 33.51 -4.41
C ASP A 497 -19.56 32.57 -3.95
N PHE A 498 -19.83 31.79 -2.91
CA PHE A 498 -18.84 30.92 -2.28
C PHE A 498 -19.21 29.45 -2.43
N ALA A 499 -18.21 28.62 -2.70
CA ALA A 499 -18.35 27.17 -2.75
C ALA A 499 -17.14 26.50 -2.10
N TRP A 500 -17.33 25.30 -1.59
CA TRP A 500 -16.20 24.46 -1.17
C TRP A 500 -15.37 24.08 -2.39
N LYS A 501 -14.05 24.12 -2.24
CA LYS A 501 -13.10 23.66 -3.25
C LYS A 501 -13.25 22.16 -3.51
N SER A 502 -13.48 21.39 -2.46
CA SER A 502 -13.82 19.97 -2.51
C SER A 502 -15.18 19.74 -1.82
N PRO A 503 -16.31 19.96 -2.53
CA PRO A 503 -17.63 19.78 -1.96
C PRO A 503 -17.94 18.29 -1.74
N ASN A 504 -18.64 17.97 -0.66
CA ASN A 504 -19.09 16.60 -0.40
C ASN A 504 -20.09 16.16 -1.49
N PRO A 505 -19.88 15.01 -2.16
CA PRO A 505 -20.79 14.56 -3.21
C PRO A 505 -22.22 14.24 -2.72
N GLY A 506 -22.39 13.97 -1.42
CA GLY A 506 -23.70 13.82 -0.78
C GLY A 506 -24.41 15.14 -0.47
N GLY A 507 -23.71 16.28 -0.56
CA GLY A 507 -24.26 17.60 -0.32
C GLY A 507 -23.22 18.71 -0.47
N ALA A 508 -23.36 19.55 -1.50
CA ALA A 508 -22.37 20.57 -1.86
C ALA A 508 -22.19 21.70 -0.83
N ALA A 509 -23.05 21.77 0.19
CA ALA A 509 -22.92 22.70 1.31
C ALA A 509 -21.90 22.25 2.37
N LEU A 510 -21.40 21.01 2.29
CA LEU A 510 -20.42 20.45 3.23
C LEU A 510 -19.07 20.26 2.56
N PRO A 511 -17.95 20.47 3.27
CA PRO A 511 -16.63 20.12 2.78
C PRO A 511 -16.42 18.60 2.76
N ASN A 512 -15.51 18.13 1.91
CA ASN A 512 -15.14 16.72 1.83
C ASN A 512 -13.71 16.44 2.34
N ASP A 513 -12.84 17.45 2.35
CA ASP A 513 -11.39 17.32 2.61
C ASP A 513 -10.91 18.07 3.88
N CYS A 514 -11.81 18.70 4.63
CA CYS A 514 -11.53 19.36 5.91
C CYS A 514 -12.65 19.10 6.94
N ASP A 515 -12.38 19.28 8.24
CA ASP A 515 -13.37 19.17 9.31
C ASP A 515 -13.07 20.14 10.46
N GLY A 516 -14.12 20.83 10.95
CA GLY A 516 -14.01 21.94 11.89
C GLY A 516 -13.49 23.24 11.26
N GLY A 517 -13.36 24.31 12.04
CA GLY A 517 -13.02 25.64 11.54
C GLY A 517 -14.25 26.33 10.95
N VAL A 518 -14.16 26.79 9.70
CA VAL A 518 -15.32 27.33 8.97
C VAL A 518 -16.34 26.23 8.76
N SER A 519 -17.50 26.33 9.42
CA SER A 519 -18.54 25.29 9.40
C SER A 519 -19.63 25.53 8.36
N THR A 520 -19.73 26.77 7.85
CA THR A 520 -20.71 27.18 6.84
C THR A 520 -20.03 28.08 5.82
N LEU A 521 -20.39 27.92 4.54
CA LEU A 521 -19.95 28.83 3.50
C LEU A 521 -20.42 30.27 3.82
N PRO A 522 -19.60 31.30 3.57
CA PRO A 522 -20.01 32.68 3.71
C PRO A 522 -21.27 32.99 2.88
N GLU A 523 -22.04 33.98 3.34
CA GLU A 523 -23.16 34.50 2.57
C GLU A 523 -22.66 35.20 1.29
N THR A 524 -23.47 35.17 0.23
CA THR A 524 -23.18 35.89 -1.00
C THR A 524 -23.00 37.39 -0.72
N ILE A 525 -21.88 37.95 -1.16
CA ILE A 525 -21.65 39.39 -1.08
C ILE A 525 -22.21 40.03 -2.35
N ALA A 526 -23.18 40.92 -2.19
CA ALA A 526 -23.65 41.80 -3.25
C ALA A 526 -22.91 43.14 -3.18
N THR A 527 -22.35 43.58 -4.30
CA THR A 527 -21.52 44.79 -4.36
C THR A 527 -21.74 45.57 -5.65
N SER A 528 -21.66 46.90 -5.56
CA SER A 528 -21.67 47.82 -6.70
C SER A 528 -20.29 47.95 -7.37
N ARG A 529 -19.23 47.37 -6.79
CA ARG A 529 -17.87 47.45 -7.33
C ARG A 529 -17.76 46.80 -8.72
N SER A 530 -16.86 47.33 -9.54
CA SER A 530 -16.55 46.75 -10.84
C SER A 530 -15.83 45.42 -10.69
N CYS A 531 -15.88 44.57 -11.70
CA CYS A 531 -15.19 43.28 -11.67
C CYS A 531 -13.67 43.45 -11.56
N ASP A 532 -13.07 44.42 -12.25
CA ASP A 532 -11.65 44.73 -12.13
C ASP A 532 -11.27 45.07 -10.68
N TRP A 533 -12.09 45.90 -10.01
CA TRP A 533 -11.87 46.22 -8.60
C TRP A 533 -11.95 44.98 -7.71
N ILE A 534 -12.96 44.11 -7.92
CA ILE A 534 -13.14 42.88 -7.14
C ILE A 534 -11.93 41.95 -7.30
N PHE A 535 -11.41 41.78 -8.52
CA PHE A 535 -10.26 40.91 -8.78
C PHE A 535 -8.95 41.50 -8.23
N GLU A 536 -8.73 42.81 -8.36
CA GLU A 536 -7.53 43.49 -7.84
C GLU A 536 -7.52 43.61 -6.31
N ASN A 537 -8.69 43.66 -5.67
CA ASN A 537 -8.83 43.96 -4.24
C ASN A 537 -9.33 42.75 -3.43
N ARG A 538 -8.95 41.53 -3.82
CA ARG A 538 -9.36 40.29 -3.14
C ARG A 538 -9.21 40.34 -1.63
N ARG A 539 -8.03 40.74 -1.15
CA ARG A 539 -7.74 40.83 0.29
C ARG A 539 -8.63 41.83 1.03
N THR A 540 -9.11 42.86 0.36
CA THR A 540 -9.94 43.91 0.96
C THR A 540 -11.37 43.42 1.12
N TRP A 541 -11.98 42.89 0.06
CA TRP A 541 -13.37 42.43 0.14
C TRP A 541 -13.51 41.10 0.89
N THR A 542 -12.47 40.28 1.02
CA THR A 542 -12.55 39.09 1.89
C THR A 542 -12.80 39.46 3.35
N GLY A 543 -12.36 40.64 3.81
CA GLY A 543 -12.74 41.15 5.13
C GLY A 543 -14.23 41.46 5.26
N TRP A 544 -14.95 41.63 4.14
CA TRP A 544 -16.39 41.91 4.13
C TRP A 544 -17.25 40.68 4.44
N ILE A 545 -16.64 39.48 4.49
CA ILE A 545 -17.30 38.23 4.86
C ILE A 545 -17.80 38.28 6.31
N ASP A 546 -16.95 38.76 7.21
CA ASP A 546 -17.25 38.81 8.63
C ASP A 546 -17.92 40.13 9.04
N GLU A 547 -17.56 41.24 8.39
CA GLU A 547 -18.06 42.57 8.73
C GLU A 547 -18.20 43.46 7.49
N LYS A 548 -19.39 44.03 7.27
CA LYS A 548 -19.60 44.97 6.17
C LYS A 548 -18.69 46.20 6.30
N PRO A 549 -18.18 46.74 5.18
CA PRO A 549 -17.38 47.96 5.21
C PRO A 549 -18.18 49.15 5.72
N ALA A 550 -17.48 50.13 6.30
CA ALA A 550 -18.07 51.43 6.62
C ALA A 550 -18.49 52.17 5.34
N CYS A 551 -19.65 52.84 5.37
CA CYS A 551 -20.09 53.64 4.23
C CYS A 551 -19.23 54.90 4.08
N ASP A 552 -18.92 55.23 2.83
CA ASP A 552 -18.19 56.43 2.40
C ASP A 552 -18.70 56.90 1.01
N SER A 553 -18.12 57.99 0.52
CA SER A 553 -18.45 58.58 -0.79
C SER A 553 -18.34 57.63 -2.00
N SER A 554 -17.64 56.50 -1.86
CA SER A 554 -17.50 55.52 -2.94
C SER A 554 -18.68 54.55 -3.04
N PHE A 555 -19.61 54.54 -2.08
CA PHE A 555 -20.80 53.68 -2.06
C PHE A 555 -22.11 54.37 -2.52
N TYR A 556 -22.10 55.67 -2.80
CA TYR A 556 -23.24 56.39 -3.38
C TYR A 556 -22.89 57.12 -4.68
N HIS A 557 -23.90 57.45 -5.46
CA HIS A 557 -23.80 58.32 -6.63
C HIS A 557 -24.83 59.45 -6.49
N TYR A 558 -24.74 60.45 -7.38
CA TYR A 558 -25.70 61.53 -7.45
C TYR A 558 -26.22 61.73 -8.88
N SER A 559 -27.45 62.20 -8.98
CA SER A 559 -28.04 62.73 -10.21
C SER A 559 -28.27 64.22 -10.04
N VAL A 560 -28.17 64.96 -11.15
CA VAL A 560 -28.49 66.38 -11.17
C VAL A 560 -29.69 66.55 -12.09
N SER A 561 -30.76 67.17 -11.59
CA SER A 561 -31.96 67.43 -12.39
C SER A 561 -31.67 68.43 -13.52
N GLU A 562 -32.57 68.47 -14.51
CA GLU A 562 -32.62 69.60 -15.43
C GLU A 562 -32.87 70.92 -14.67
N CYS A 563 -32.48 72.03 -15.30
CA CYS A 563 -32.70 73.36 -14.75
C CYS A 563 -34.20 73.68 -14.74
N ALA A 564 -34.75 73.96 -13.57
CA ALA A 564 -36.13 74.38 -13.42
C ALA A 564 -36.31 75.86 -13.82
N SER A 565 -37.56 76.29 -13.99
CA SER A 565 -37.91 77.65 -14.44
C SER A 565 -37.46 78.77 -13.48
N ASP A 566 -37.07 78.41 -12.26
CA ASP A 566 -36.54 79.30 -11.22
C ASP A 566 -35.01 79.39 -11.22
N SER A 567 -34.33 78.84 -12.24
CA SER A 567 -32.86 78.80 -12.37
C SER A 567 -32.15 77.94 -11.30
N LEU A 568 -32.87 76.98 -10.71
CA LEU A 568 -32.32 76.02 -9.77
C LEU A 568 -32.35 74.59 -10.34
N ARG A 569 -31.45 73.74 -9.86
CA ARG A 569 -31.46 72.29 -10.10
C ARG A 569 -31.17 71.52 -8.82
N THR A 570 -31.75 70.33 -8.72
CA THR A 570 -31.62 69.46 -7.56
C THR A 570 -30.53 68.43 -7.78
N VAL A 571 -29.63 68.29 -6.81
CA VAL A 571 -28.68 67.19 -6.70
C VAL A 571 -29.28 66.17 -5.73
N GLU A 572 -29.64 65.00 -6.24
CA GLU A 572 -30.15 63.89 -5.43
C GLU A 572 -29.09 62.81 -5.29
N TYR A 573 -28.83 62.37 -4.07
CA TYR A 573 -27.90 61.29 -3.77
C TYR A 573 -28.65 59.98 -3.59
N PHE A 574 -28.06 58.88 -4.07
CA PHE A 574 -28.60 57.54 -3.92
C PHE A 574 -27.48 56.52 -3.74
N TRP A 575 -27.74 55.51 -2.91
CA TRP A 575 -26.81 54.38 -2.75
C TRP A 575 -26.64 53.64 -4.08
N LYS A 576 -25.41 53.22 -4.38
CA LYS A 576 -25.13 52.39 -5.56
C LYS A 576 -25.78 51.02 -5.47
N LEU A 577 -25.91 50.52 -4.24
CA LEU A 577 -26.65 49.31 -3.91
C LEU A 577 -27.60 49.58 -2.73
N PRO A 578 -28.83 50.05 -2.97
CA PRO A 578 -29.79 50.34 -1.90
C PRO A 578 -30.34 49.05 -1.29
N ASN A 579 -30.69 49.10 0.00
CA ASN A 579 -31.37 48.01 0.68
C ASN A 579 -32.80 47.84 0.15
N ALA A 580 -33.17 46.60 -0.19
CA ALA A 580 -34.44 46.29 -0.85
C ALA A 580 -35.68 46.66 0.00
N SER A 581 -35.59 46.58 1.33
CA SER A 581 -36.70 46.92 2.22
C SER A 581 -36.63 48.36 2.73
N HIS A 582 -35.45 48.97 2.70
CA HIS A 582 -35.21 50.31 3.23
C HIS A 582 -34.21 51.07 2.34
N PRO A 583 -34.63 51.61 1.19
CA PRO A 583 -33.73 52.21 0.19
C PRO A 583 -32.85 53.37 0.70
N GLN A 584 -33.19 53.94 1.87
CA GLN A 584 -32.39 54.93 2.58
C GLN A 584 -31.07 54.39 3.16
N TYR A 585 -30.92 53.05 3.26
CA TYR A 585 -29.70 52.39 3.71
C TYR A 585 -29.02 51.65 2.56
N SER A 586 -27.70 51.53 2.62
CA SER A 586 -26.95 50.67 1.71
C SER A 586 -27.14 49.20 2.06
N ALA A 587 -27.23 48.34 1.04
CA ALA A 587 -27.08 46.90 1.22
C ALA A 587 -25.61 46.46 1.25
N GLU A 588 -24.69 47.27 0.74
CA GLU A 588 -23.26 46.93 0.58
C GLU A 588 -22.40 47.31 1.80
N CYS A 589 -22.72 48.43 2.48
CA CYS A 589 -21.95 48.97 3.59
C CYS A 589 -22.85 49.23 4.81
N SER A 590 -22.26 49.38 5.99
CA SER A 590 -22.98 49.74 7.22
C SER A 590 -22.16 50.65 8.13
N GLY A 591 -22.83 51.59 8.82
CA GLY A 591 -22.13 52.62 9.60
C GLY A 591 -21.33 53.58 8.70
N GLY A 592 -20.51 54.45 9.28
CA GLY A 592 -19.78 55.47 8.52
C GLY A 592 -20.66 56.65 8.11
N ASP A 593 -20.49 57.12 6.87
CA ASP A 593 -21.23 58.27 6.32
C ASP A 593 -22.72 57.95 6.09
N SER A 594 -23.58 58.91 6.40
CA SER A 594 -24.98 58.89 5.96
C SER A 594 -25.09 59.35 4.50
N LEU A 595 -26.13 58.90 3.80
CA LEU A 595 -26.46 59.43 2.47
C LEU A 595 -26.66 60.96 2.58
N PRO A 596 -25.95 61.79 1.79
CA PRO A 596 -26.10 63.24 1.89
C PRO A 596 -27.53 63.70 1.61
N GLU A 597 -27.96 64.78 2.25
CA GLU A 597 -29.25 65.40 1.95
C GLU A 597 -29.27 65.96 0.52
N SER A 598 -30.45 65.93 -0.12
CA SER A 598 -30.62 66.54 -1.44
C SER A 598 -30.33 68.04 -1.37
N LEU A 599 -29.54 68.53 -2.34
CA LEU A 599 -29.11 69.92 -2.39
C LEU A 599 -29.73 70.62 -3.59
N THR A 600 -30.10 71.89 -3.42
CA THR A 600 -30.51 72.75 -4.52
C THR A 600 -29.37 73.70 -4.87
N VAL A 601 -28.93 73.69 -6.12
CA VAL A 601 -27.84 74.52 -6.63
C VAL A 601 -28.29 75.37 -7.80
N ASP A 602 -27.65 76.52 -7.98
CA ASP A 602 -27.89 77.40 -9.13
C ASP A 602 -27.50 76.69 -10.43
N CYS A 603 -28.27 76.91 -11.50
CA CYS A 603 -27.96 76.37 -12.82
C CYS A 603 -26.63 76.88 -13.39
N GLU A 604 -26.11 78.00 -12.93
CA GLU A 604 -24.78 78.52 -13.29
C GLU A 604 -23.64 77.99 -12.40
N TYR A 605 -23.95 77.22 -11.35
CA TYR A 605 -22.94 76.66 -10.44
C TYR A 605 -22.03 75.67 -11.19
N MET A 606 -20.76 76.05 -11.41
CA MET A 606 -19.70 75.18 -11.91
C MET A 606 -18.80 74.77 -10.74
N PRO A 607 -18.79 73.48 -10.33
CA PRO A 607 -17.84 73.03 -9.31
C PRO A 607 -16.41 73.14 -9.88
N THR A 608 -15.55 73.90 -9.20
CA THR A 608 -14.10 73.92 -9.45
C THR A 608 -13.41 72.72 -8.84
#